data_AF-A0ABC8M3B9-F1
#
_entry.id   AF-A0ABC8M3B9-F1
#
_cell.length_a   1.000
_cell.length_b   1.000
_cell.length_c   1.000
_cell.angle_alpha   90.00
_cell.angle_beta   90.00
_cell.angle_gamma   90.00
#
_symmetry.space_group_name_H-M   'P 1'
#
loop_
_entity.id
_entity.type
_entity.pdbx_description
1 polymer ?
#
loop_
_entity_poly.entity_id
_entity_poly.type
_entity_poly.pdbx_seq_one_letter_code
_entity_poly.pdbx_strand_id
1 'polypeptide(L)'
;MAMETQTHLTEAMLTEILARLPLISIARFKTVCKTWKTTLESPYFRRLFVSAHQNSSSSWSLVCGSKELIGFHGCKTWNLPKSLIPPSLKGFSIGDASYTDSSSGMVVIDSSDNSYCYVGNPVLQQWVRIPPAPIASRVFGLVTRVDEDRVVSSFKVIRLATVASTGNDLLSCILYVFIYSSEIGIWSFKKIYSPHQIVDARVSVDGVLVAHDFYSESNEFRDIALKIWRLNNDDETWKLLWVFELPSTRAYVPMAMHPFDIGTIYLCSHHDHQLVSCNLRTLNCTILKDGYNDDGHQDCFIDQSVCDDFVHRIPDPVSFSYRWGGVSVRCFPLVLPRWMGSVPCPPQAEMIDTISLLSFMTST
;
A
#
# COMPACT_ATOMS: atom_id res chain seq x y z
N MET A 1 25.33 -48.90 30.66
CA MET A 1 24.71 -48.72 29.34
C MET A 1 23.48 -47.85 29.57
N ALA A 2 23.64 -46.52 29.45
CA ALA A 2 22.53 -45.59 29.62
C ALA A 2 21.74 -45.55 28.30
N MET A 3 20.47 -45.93 28.33
CA MET A 3 19.56 -45.69 27.22
C MET A 3 19.28 -44.19 27.20
N GLU A 4 19.89 -43.47 26.26
CA GLU A 4 19.39 -42.17 25.85
C GLU A 4 18.00 -42.40 25.24
N THR A 5 16.96 -42.08 25.99
CA THR A 5 15.62 -41.91 25.46
C THR A 5 15.61 -40.64 24.63
N GLN A 6 16.03 -40.77 23.37
CA GLN A 6 15.91 -39.71 22.38
C GLN A 6 14.42 -39.57 22.05
N THR A 7 13.75 -38.62 22.71
CA THR A 7 12.38 -38.24 22.39
C THR A 7 12.36 -37.64 20.99
N HIS A 8 12.20 -38.48 19.99
CA HIS A 8 12.00 -38.05 18.60
C HIS A 8 10.66 -37.36 18.51
N LEU A 9 10.70 -36.02 18.54
CA LEU A 9 9.57 -35.20 18.13
C LEU A 9 9.28 -35.54 16.66
N THR A 10 8.05 -36.00 16.37
CA THR A 10 7.69 -36.40 15.01
C THR A 10 7.68 -35.17 14.08
N GLU A 11 7.94 -35.37 12.79
CA GLU A 11 7.93 -34.28 11.80
C GLU A 11 6.56 -33.55 11.76
N ALA A 12 5.48 -34.28 12.02
CA ALA A 12 4.14 -33.72 12.15
C ALA A 12 4.02 -32.75 13.34
N MET A 13 4.52 -33.14 14.53
CA MET A 13 4.50 -32.28 15.72
C MET A 13 5.40 -31.05 15.54
N LEU A 14 6.58 -31.22 14.94
CA LEU A 14 7.45 -30.10 14.57
C LEU A 14 6.72 -29.12 13.64
N THR A 15 6.04 -29.64 12.61
CA THR A 15 5.29 -28.82 11.65
C THR A 15 4.17 -28.03 12.33
N GLU A 16 3.43 -28.64 13.26
CA GLU A 16 2.40 -27.95 14.04
C GLU A 16 2.96 -26.87 14.96
N ILE A 17 4.09 -27.14 15.63
CA ILE A 17 4.76 -26.15 16.49
C ILE A 17 5.20 -24.96 15.64
N LEU A 18 5.89 -25.22 14.53
CA LEU A 18 6.34 -24.17 13.62
C LEU A 18 5.16 -23.38 13.07
N ALA A 19 4.06 -24.02 12.69
CA ALA A 19 2.88 -23.36 12.16
C ALA A 19 2.22 -22.38 13.14
N ARG A 20 2.54 -22.42 14.43
CA ARG A 20 2.05 -21.49 15.48
C ARG A 20 3.04 -20.39 15.83
N LEU A 21 4.24 -20.41 15.25
CA LEU A 21 5.25 -19.38 15.51
C LEU A 21 4.97 -18.13 14.68
N PRO A 22 5.47 -16.96 15.12
CA PRO A 22 5.35 -15.75 14.34
C PRO A 22 6.02 -15.85 12.96
N LEU A 23 5.43 -15.19 11.95
CA LEU A 23 5.89 -15.20 10.57
C LEU A 23 7.34 -14.75 10.40
N ILE A 24 7.84 -13.84 11.26
CA ILE A 24 9.26 -13.43 11.27
C ILE A 24 10.17 -14.62 11.61
N SER A 25 9.79 -15.41 12.63
CA SER A 25 10.54 -16.60 13.02
C SER A 25 10.57 -17.60 11.87
N ILE A 26 9.42 -17.80 11.21
CA ILE A 26 9.33 -18.64 10.02
C ILE A 26 10.22 -18.14 8.89
N ALA A 27 10.23 -16.83 8.62
CA ALA A 27 11.10 -16.23 7.60
C ALA A 27 12.59 -16.49 7.90
N ARG A 28 13.01 -16.36 9.17
CA ARG A 28 14.38 -16.67 9.60
C ARG A 28 14.69 -18.16 9.49
N PHE A 29 13.75 -19.04 9.80
CA PHE A 29 13.98 -20.48 9.70
C PHE A 29 14.15 -20.97 8.26
N LYS A 30 13.53 -20.29 7.28
CA LYS A 30 13.78 -20.56 5.85
C LYS A 30 15.24 -20.35 5.45
N THR A 31 16.00 -19.53 6.17
CA THR A 31 17.42 -19.27 5.86
C THR A 31 18.38 -20.25 6.54
N VAL A 32 17.89 -21.11 7.45
CA VAL A 32 18.75 -22.02 8.24
C VAL A 32 19.23 -23.21 7.41
N CYS A 33 18.33 -23.91 6.70
CA CYS A 33 18.71 -25.00 5.80
C CYS A 33 17.68 -25.25 4.71
N LYS A 34 18.08 -26.00 3.65
CA LYS A 34 17.22 -26.30 2.49
C LYS A 34 15.97 -27.09 2.87
N THR A 35 16.08 -28.05 3.79
CA THR A 35 14.96 -28.88 4.25
C THR A 35 13.89 -28.06 4.95
N TRP A 36 14.30 -27.12 5.82
CA TRP A 36 13.37 -26.21 6.48
C TRP A 36 12.74 -25.27 5.47
N LYS A 37 13.52 -24.73 4.53
CA LYS A 37 12.98 -23.91 3.45
C LYS A 37 11.89 -24.64 2.66
N THR A 38 12.17 -25.85 2.15
CA THR A 38 11.19 -26.63 1.36
C THR A 38 9.96 -27.01 2.16
N THR A 39 10.13 -27.37 3.44
CA THR A 39 9.00 -27.71 4.32
C THR A 39 8.11 -26.51 4.60
N LEU A 40 8.71 -25.38 4.99
CA LEU A 40 8.00 -24.14 5.29
C LEU A 40 7.37 -23.51 4.05
N GLU A 41 7.95 -23.71 2.87
CA GLU A 41 7.39 -23.24 1.60
C GLU A 41 6.35 -24.19 1.00
N SER A 42 6.10 -25.35 1.61
CA SER A 42 5.11 -26.30 1.10
C SER A 42 3.67 -25.75 1.20
N PRO A 43 2.77 -26.06 0.24
CA PRO A 43 1.35 -25.69 0.32
C PRO A 43 0.67 -26.20 1.59
N TYR A 44 1.06 -27.38 2.06
CA TYR A 44 0.55 -27.97 3.31
C TYR A 44 0.86 -27.09 4.52
N PHE A 45 2.13 -26.69 4.69
CA PHE A 45 2.54 -25.84 5.80
C PHE A 45 1.83 -24.49 5.76
N ARG A 46 1.70 -23.87 4.56
CA ARG A 46 1.01 -22.59 4.37
C ARG A 46 -0.44 -22.65 4.85
N ARG A 47 -1.19 -23.66 4.41
CA ARG A 47 -2.58 -23.86 4.83
C ARG A 47 -2.69 -24.10 6.33
N LEU A 48 -1.80 -24.90 6.90
CA LEU A 48 -1.75 -25.15 8.34
C LEU A 48 -1.48 -23.86 9.13
N PHE A 49 -0.52 -23.06 8.67
CA PHE A 49 -0.16 -21.79 9.28
C PHE A 49 -1.31 -20.77 9.20
N VAL A 50 -1.96 -20.63 8.04
CA VAL A 50 -3.13 -19.75 7.88
C VAL A 50 -4.28 -20.22 8.78
N SER A 51 -4.48 -21.53 8.91
CA SER A 51 -5.48 -22.14 9.81
C SER A 51 -5.12 -21.98 11.30
N ALA A 52 -3.84 -21.93 11.66
CA ALA A 52 -3.44 -21.63 13.03
C ALA A 52 -3.67 -20.16 13.40
N HIS A 53 -3.67 -19.25 12.41
CA HIS A 53 -3.72 -17.79 12.60
C HIS A 53 -4.99 -17.13 12.04
N GLN A 54 -6.05 -17.87 11.75
CA GLN A 54 -7.30 -17.34 11.17
C GLN A 54 -8.01 -16.31 12.06
N ASN A 55 -7.84 -16.43 13.38
CA ASN A 55 -8.42 -15.51 14.36
C ASN A 55 -7.51 -14.31 14.67
N SER A 56 -6.33 -14.23 14.06
CA SER A 56 -5.44 -13.08 14.21
C SER A 56 -5.87 -11.96 13.26
N SER A 57 -6.10 -10.77 13.81
CA SER A 57 -6.35 -9.57 13.00
C SER A 57 -5.09 -9.20 12.20
N SER A 58 -5.26 -8.80 10.94
CA SER A 58 -4.16 -8.29 10.14
C SER A 58 -3.70 -6.93 10.67
N SER A 59 -2.41 -6.82 11.00
CA SER A 59 -1.78 -5.53 11.28
C SER A 59 -1.63 -4.75 9.97
N TRP A 60 -1.90 -3.45 10.04
CA TRP A 60 -1.74 -2.54 8.91
C TRP A 60 -1.39 -1.14 9.40
N SER A 61 -0.72 -0.34 8.57
CA SER A 61 -0.40 1.05 8.86
C SER A 61 -0.86 1.93 7.69
N LEU A 62 -1.34 3.14 7.96
CA LEU A 62 -1.46 4.17 6.93
C LEU A 62 -0.13 4.91 6.83
N VAL A 63 0.59 4.76 5.73
CA VAL A 63 1.92 5.35 5.54
C VAL A 63 1.79 6.55 4.62
N CYS A 64 2.36 7.68 5.02
CA CYS A 64 2.48 8.89 4.21
C CYS A 64 3.96 9.21 3.99
N GLY A 65 4.46 8.99 2.77
CA GLY A 65 5.89 9.07 2.49
C GLY A 65 6.69 8.05 3.31
N SER A 66 7.50 8.51 4.27
CA SER A 66 8.30 7.67 5.17
C SER A 66 7.79 7.64 6.62
N LYS A 67 6.61 8.23 6.87
CA LYS A 67 5.99 8.33 8.21
C LYS A 67 4.72 7.48 8.29
N GLU A 68 4.45 6.88 9.43
CA GLU A 68 3.19 6.16 9.71
C GLU A 68 2.20 7.12 10.37
N LEU A 69 1.08 7.41 9.70
CA LEU A 69 0.00 8.24 10.24
C LEU A 69 -0.90 7.45 11.20
N ILE A 70 -1.27 6.23 10.80
CA ILE A 70 -2.03 5.29 11.62
C ILE A 70 -1.21 4.02 11.71
N GLY A 71 -1.05 3.45 12.89
CA GLY A 71 -0.55 2.08 13.04
C GLY A 71 -1.55 1.25 13.80
N PHE A 72 -2.11 0.23 13.15
CA PHE A 72 -2.95 -0.77 13.79
C PHE A 72 -2.18 -2.09 13.91
N HIS A 73 -1.85 -2.46 15.15
CA HIS A 73 -0.94 -3.58 15.38
C HIS A 73 -1.65 -4.92 15.60
N GLY A 74 -2.98 -4.93 15.79
CA GLY A 74 -3.76 -6.14 16.04
C GLY A 74 -3.38 -6.84 17.36
N CYS A 75 -4.31 -7.61 17.94
CA CYS A 75 -4.00 -8.42 19.12
C CYS A 75 -3.11 -9.62 18.72
N LYS A 76 -1.96 -9.75 19.40
CA LYS A 76 -0.90 -10.75 19.17
C LYS A 76 -0.11 -10.46 17.90
N THR A 77 0.64 -9.38 17.95
CA THR A 77 1.70 -9.03 17.01
C THR A 77 2.53 -10.25 16.64
N TRP A 78 2.93 -10.32 15.38
CA TRP A 78 3.91 -11.28 14.83
C TRP A 78 5.31 -11.13 15.44
N ASN A 79 5.43 -10.72 16.71
CA ASN A 79 6.63 -10.16 17.34
C ASN A 79 7.28 -9.05 16.51
N LEU A 80 6.49 -8.32 15.72
CA LEU A 80 6.97 -7.15 14.97
C LEU A 80 7.20 -5.98 15.94
N PRO A 81 8.16 -5.08 15.63
CA PRO A 81 8.23 -3.77 16.28
C PRO A 81 6.88 -3.05 16.16
N LYS A 82 6.65 -1.99 16.95
CA LYS A 82 5.49 -1.06 16.82
C LYS A 82 5.38 -0.36 15.45
N SER A 83 6.13 -0.79 14.45
CA SER A 83 6.30 -0.17 13.16
C SER A 83 6.37 -1.24 12.11
N LEU A 84 5.54 -1.14 11.07
CA LEU A 84 5.58 -2.05 9.92
C LEU A 84 6.69 -1.66 8.95
N ILE A 85 7.11 -0.39 8.99
CA ILE A 85 8.28 0.08 8.27
C ILE A 85 9.54 -0.35 9.05
N PRO A 86 10.51 -1.04 8.41
CA PRO A 86 11.78 -1.35 9.05
C PRO A 86 12.45 -0.09 9.59
N PRO A 87 13.07 -0.11 10.79
CA PRO A 87 13.79 1.05 11.33
C PRO A 87 14.90 1.55 10.39
N SER A 88 15.52 0.64 9.64
CA SER A 88 16.51 0.94 8.60
C SER A 88 15.92 1.59 7.34
N LEU A 89 14.62 1.86 7.30
CA LEU A 89 13.97 2.63 6.25
C LEU A 89 13.16 3.80 6.86
N LYS A 90 12.89 3.78 8.17
CA LYS A 90 12.39 4.93 8.92
C LYS A 90 13.52 5.95 9.05
N GLY A 91 13.33 7.12 8.44
CA GLY A 91 14.32 8.21 8.49
C GLY A 91 15.37 8.18 7.38
N PHE A 92 15.26 7.28 6.39
CA PHE A 92 16.04 7.40 5.15
C PHE A 92 15.44 8.50 4.28
N SER A 93 15.75 9.75 4.64
CA SER A 93 15.80 10.88 3.71
C SER A 93 17.15 10.87 2.99
N ILE A 94 17.61 9.70 2.51
CA ILE A 94 18.80 9.66 1.66
C ILE A 94 18.32 9.95 0.25
N GLY A 95 18.34 11.23 -0.10
CA GLY A 95 17.87 11.74 -1.38
C GLY A 95 16.35 11.80 -1.51
N ASP A 96 15.88 11.64 -2.75
CA ASP A 96 14.52 11.93 -3.22
C ASP A 96 13.59 10.69 -3.29
N ALA A 97 13.99 9.57 -2.67
CA ALA A 97 13.23 8.32 -2.69
C ALA A 97 12.18 8.25 -1.58
N SER A 98 10.99 7.79 -1.96
CA SER A 98 9.87 7.61 -1.03
C SER A 98 9.11 6.32 -1.31
N TYR A 99 8.46 5.80 -0.27
CA TYR A 99 7.46 4.78 -0.49
C TYR A 99 6.27 5.38 -1.23
N THR A 100 5.83 4.70 -2.29
CA THR A 100 4.80 5.24 -3.18
C THR A 100 3.48 4.50 -3.11
N ASP A 101 3.52 3.18 -2.94
CA ASP A 101 2.33 2.36 -2.80
C ASP A 101 2.67 0.99 -2.19
N SER A 102 1.64 0.25 -1.77
CA SER A 102 1.78 -1.12 -1.30
C SER A 102 0.59 -2.01 -1.65
N SER A 103 0.84 -3.30 -1.82
CA SER A 103 -0.20 -4.29 -2.14
C SER A 103 0.23 -5.67 -1.66
N SER A 104 -0.63 -6.36 -0.91
CA SER A 104 -0.36 -7.70 -0.34
C SER A 104 1.02 -7.85 0.34
N GLY A 105 1.43 -6.85 1.14
CA GLY A 105 2.72 -6.86 1.83
C GLY A 105 3.93 -6.44 1.01
N MET A 106 3.75 -6.24 -0.30
CA MET A 106 4.77 -5.71 -1.19
C MET A 106 4.70 -4.19 -1.20
N VAL A 107 5.85 -3.55 -1.33
CA VAL A 107 5.98 -2.09 -1.32
C VAL A 107 6.80 -1.62 -2.49
N VAL A 108 6.42 -0.47 -3.07
CA VAL A 108 7.18 0.21 -4.12
C VAL A 108 7.95 1.39 -3.53
N ILE A 109 9.26 1.43 -3.80
CA ILE A 109 10.13 2.59 -3.55
C ILE A 109 10.46 3.19 -4.91
N ASP A 110 10.21 4.49 -5.05
CA ASP A 110 10.45 5.22 -6.30
C ASP A 110 11.24 6.49 -5.98
N SER A 111 12.20 6.83 -6.85
CA SER A 111 12.90 8.11 -6.80
C SER A 111 12.12 9.19 -7.54
N SER A 112 12.10 10.42 -7.02
CA SER A 112 11.41 11.57 -7.63
C SER A 112 11.88 11.84 -9.08
N ASP A 113 13.15 11.55 -9.37
CA ASP A 113 13.84 11.79 -10.63
C ASP A 113 13.71 10.62 -11.63
N ASN A 114 12.97 9.58 -11.24
CA ASN A 114 12.80 8.32 -11.99
C ASN A 114 14.11 7.55 -12.24
N SER A 115 15.20 7.82 -11.51
CA SER A 115 16.49 7.12 -11.68
C SER A 115 16.41 5.65 -11.27
N TYR A 116 15.56 5.32 -10.30
CA TYR A 116 15.32 3.95 -9.85
C TYR A 116 13.90 3.75 -9.31
N CYS A 117 13.43 2.51 -9.45
CA CYS A 117 12.18 2.01 -8.91
C CYS A 117 12.43 0.57 -8.40
N TYR A 118 12.08 0.31 -7.15
CA TYR A 118 12.24 -0.99 -6.52
C TYR A 118 10.89 -1.49 -6.01
N VAL A 119 10.66 -2.79 -6.13
CA VAL A 119 9.54 -3.48 -5.50
C VAL A 119 10.08 -4.55 -4.60
N GLY A 120 9.59 -4.62 -3.38
CA GLY A 120 10.10 -5.60 -2.44
C GLY A 120 9.20 -5.85 -1.25
N ASN A 121 9.64 -6.81 -0.45
CA ASN A 121 9.03 -7.14 0.81
C ASN A 121 9.98 -6.67 1.93
N PRO A 122 9.61 -5.61 2.68
CA PRO A 122 10.45 -5.07 3.76
C PRO A 122 10.72 -6.06 4.89
N VAL A 123 9.83 -7.03 5.11
CA VAL A 123 9.95 -8.03 6.18
C VAL A 123 10.88 -9.17 5.76
N LEU A 124 10.80 -9.62 4.50
CA LEU A 124 11.74 -10.59 3.95
C LEU A 124 13.09 -9.98 3.54
N GLN A 125 13.18 -8.64 3.55
CA GLN A 125 14.34 -7.90 3.08
C GLN A 125 14.75 -8.23 1.64
N GLN A 126 13.76 -8.56 0.80
CA GLN A 126 13.97 -8.90 -0.61
C GLN A 126 13.45 -7.78 -1.48
N TRP A 127 14.27 -7.34 -2.43
CA TRP A 127 13.96 -6.25 -3.33
C TRP A 127 14.34 -6.61 -4.76
N VAL A 128 13.56 -6.13 -5.71
CA VAL A 128 13.81 -6.29 -7.14
C VAL A 128 13.78 -4.90 -7.78
N ARG A 129 14.82 -4.60 -8.55
CA ARG A 129 14.87 -3.37 -9.34
C ARG A 129 14.01 -3.52 -10.59
N ILE A 130 13.14 -2.55 -10.81
CA ILE A 130 12.35 -2.44 -12.04
C ILE A 130 13.15 -1.64 -13.06
N PRO A 131 13.17 -2.05 -14.34
CA PRO A 131 13.79 -1.27 -15.40
C PRO A 131 13.15 0.13 -15.50
N PRO A 132 13.91 1.17 -15.85
CA PRO A 132 13.37 2.51 -16.00
C PRO A 132 12.21 2.52 -17.01
N ALA A 133 11.21 3.34 -16.74
CA ALA A 133 10.09 3.50 -17.66
C ALA A 133 10.55 4.19 -18.95
N PRO A 134 9.89 3.93 -20.11
CA PRO A 134 10.28 4.51 -21.38
C PRO A 134 10.26 6.05 -21.40
N ILE A 135 9.41 6.65 -20.56
CA ILE A 135 9.23 8.11 -20.44
C ILE A 135 9.15 8.46 -18.96
N ALA A 136 9.61 9.66 -18.62
CA ALA A 136 9.42 10.26 -17.30
C ALA A 136 7.95 10.15 -16.88
N SER A 137 7.72 9.45 -15.76
CA SER A 137 6.39 9.06 -15.30
C SER A 137 6.47 8.75 -13.82
N ARG A 138 5.38 8.90 -13.08
CA ARG A 138 5.36 8.73 -11.62
C ARG A 138 4.64 7.44 -11.25
N VAL A 139 5.09 6.71 -10.22
CA VAL A 139 4.31 5.55 -9.71
C VAL A 139 2.90 6.00 -9.31
N PHE A 140 1.92 5.30 -9.87
CA PHE A 140 0.49 5.54 -9.70
C PHE A 140 -0.18 4.43 -8.89
N GLY A 141 0.35 3.21 -8.96
CA GLY A 141 -0.04 2.15 -8.04
C GLY A 141 0.70 0.82 -8.24
N LEU A 142 0.52 -0.08 -7.28
CA LEU A 142 1.00 -1.45 -7.26
C LEU A 142 -0.18 -2.42 -7.19
N VAL A 143 -0.21 -3.38 -8.10
CA VAL A 143 -1.20 -4.46 -8.10
C VAL A 143 -0.49 -5.79 -7.98
N THR A 144 -0.79 -6.56 -6.94
CA THR A 144 -0.31 -7.94 -6.82
C THR A 144 -1.38 -8.94 -7.23
N ARG A 145 -0.97 -9.99 -7.93
CA ARG A 145 -1.75 -11.20 -8.12
C ARG A 145 -1.38 -12.19 -7.02
N VAL A 146 -2.40 -12.76 -6.39
CA VAL A 146 -2.25 -13.72 -5.28
C VAL A 146 -2.85 -15.06 -5.70
N ASP A 147 -2.17 -16.16 -5.38
CA ASP A 147 -2.66 -17.53 -5.63
C ASP A 147 -3.64 -18.04 -4.56
N GLU A 148 -4.14 -19.26 -4.72
CA GLU A 148 -5.07 -19.90 -3.77
C GLU A 148 -4.48 -20.04 -2.35
N ASP A 149 -3.17 -20.21 -2.25
CA ASP A 149 -2.44 -20.32 -0.98
C ASP A 149 -2.07 -18.93 -0.40
N ARG A 150 -2.65 -17.85 -0.92
CA ARG A 150 -2.45 -16.45 -0.51
C ARG A 150 -1.02 -15.94 -0.70
N VAL A 151 -0.29 -16.48 -1.68
CA VAL A 151 1.07 -16.07 -2.01
C VAL A 151 1.06 -15.17 -3.23
N VAL A 152 1.83 -14.07 -3.17
CA VAL A 152 2.01 -13.18 -4.32
C VAL A 152 2.76 -13.93 -5.41
N SER A 153 2.10 -14.17 -6.54
CA SER A 153 2.64 -14.90 -7.70
C SER A 153 3.23 -13.95 -8.74
N SER A 154 2.62 -12.79 -8.91
CA SER A 154 3.12 -11.72 -9.78
C SER A 154 2.66 -10.36 -9.31
N PHE A 155 3.27 -9.31 -9.85
CA PHE A 155 2.83 -7.93 -9.61
C PHE A 155 2.92 -7.09 -10.88
N LYS A 156 2.16 -6.01 -10.88
CA LYS A 156 2.21 -4.95 -11.87
C LYS A 156 2.45 -3.61 -11.21
N VAL A 157 3.41 -2.86 -11.74
CA VAL A 157 3.62 -1.46 -11.34
C VAL A 157 3.06 -0.57 -12.42
N ILE A 158 2.17 0.34 -12.01
CA ILE A 158 1.50 1.28 -12.89
C ILE A 158 2.16 2.63 -12.67
N ARG A 159 2.66 3.25 -13.74
CA ARG A 159 3.18 4.61 -13.74
C ARG A 159 2.30 5.51 -14.61
N LEU A 160 1.98 6.69 -14.11
CA LEU A 160 1.26 7.72 -14.84
C LEU A 160 2.28 8.64 -15.54
N ALA A 161 2.22 8.70 -16.86
CA ALA A 161 3.09 9.56 -17.66
C ALA A 161 2.51 10.96 -17.82
N THR A 162 1.27 11.05 -18.30
CA THR A 162 0.58 12.34 -18.44
C THR A 162 -0.93 12.16 -18.36
N VAL A 163 -1.62 13.27 -18.07
CA VAL A 163 -3.08 13.39 -18.13
C VAL A 163 -3.39 14.45 -19.17
N ALA A 164 -4.18 14.11 -20.19
CA ALA A 164 -4.61 15.06 -21.21
C ALA A 164 -6.13 15.24 -21.13
N SER A 165 -6.61 16.48 -21.15
CA SER A 165 -8.04 16.74 -21.32
C SER A 165 -8.47 16.42 -22.75
N THR A 166 -9.61 15.77 -22.90
CA THR A 166 -10.29 15.63 -24.18
C THR A 166 -10.96 16.97 -24.51
N GLY A 167 -10.78 17.48 -25.73
CA GLY A 167 -11.19 18.85 -26.08
C GLY A 167 -12.68 19.17 -25.87
N ASN A 168 -13.01 20.48 -25.86
CA ASN A 168 -14.30 21.14 -25.64
C ASN A 168 -15.09 20.81 -24.37
N ASP A 169 -14.98 19.60 -23.83
CA ASP A 169 -15.60 19.19 -22.58
C ASP A 169 -14.53 19.20 -21.48
N LEU A 170 -14.54 20.24 -20.64
CA LEU A 170 -13.58 20.40 -19.53
C LEU A 170 -13.66 19.25 -18.51
N LEU A 171 -14.66 18.37 -18.60
CA LEU A 171 -14.88 17.31 -17.63
C LEU A 171 -14.12 16.03 -17.96
N SER A 172 -13.82 15.68 -19.21
CA SER A 172 -13.22 14.38 -19.53
C SER A 172 -11.68 14.42 -19.67
N CYS A 173 -11.00 13.32 -19.32
CA CYS A 173 -9.54 13.22 -19.46
C CYS A 173 -9.06 11.82 -19.87
N ILE A 174 -7.90 11.77 -20.52
CA ILE A 174 -7.19 10.54 -20.88
C ILE A 174 -5.95 10.42 -20.00
N LEU A 175 -5.84 9.30 -19.29
CA LEU A 175 -4.64 8.93 -18.54
C LEU A 175 -3.72 8.10 -19.44
N TYR A 176 -2.48 8.52 -19.57
CA TYR A 176 -1.43 7.80 -20.28
C TYR A 176 -0.62 7.02 -19.24
N VAL A 177 -0.80 5.70 -19.20
CA VAL A 177 -0.19 4.85 -18.18
C VAL A 177 0.77 3.83 -18.79
N PHE A 178 1.87 3.61 -18.09
CA PHE A 178 2.80 2.50 -18.34
C PHE A 178 2.59 1.43 -17.27
N ILE A 179 2.49 0.18 -17.70
CA ILE A 179 2.25 -0.96 -16.83
C ILE A 179 3.41 -1.93 -17.01
N TYR A 180 4.23 -2.04 -15.98
CA TYR A 180 5.24 -3.08 -15.85
C TYR A 180 4.59 -4.36 -15.35
N SER A 181 4.96 -5.52 -15.89
CA SER A 181 4.54 -6.82 -15.39
C SER A 181 5.74 -7.63 -14.93
N SER A 182 5.71 -8.17 -13.71
CA SER A 182 6.80 -9.00 -13.18
C SER A 182 6.92 -10.36 -13.88
N GLU A 183 5.85 -10.83 -14.55
CA GLU A 183 5.81 -12.14 -15.22
C GLU A 183 6.72 -12.17 -16.46
N ILE A 184 6.76 -11.04 -17.18
CA ILE A 184 7.49 -10.87 -18.44
C ILE A 184 8.64 -9.87 -18.29
N GLY A 185 8.62 -9.05 -17.25
CA GLY A 185 9.58 -8.02 -16.93
C GLY A 185 9.71 -6.94 -18.01
N ILE A 186 8.61 -6.60 -18.68
CA ILE A 186 8.53 -5.53 -19.68
C ILE A 186 7.45 -4.51 -19.35
N TRP A 187 7.63 -3.29 -19.87
CA TRP A 187 6.64 -2.22 -19.84
C TRP A 187 5.67 -2.34 -21.01
N SER A 188 4.40 -2.13 -20.74
CA SER A 188 3.33 -1.96 -21.72
C SER A 188 2.72 -0.57 -21.56
N PHE A 189 2.18 -0.01 -22.63
CA PHE A 189 1.55 1.31 -22.62
C PHE A 189 0.05 1.16 -22.82
N LYS A 190 -0.74 1.90 -22.04
CA LYS A 190 -2.20 1.90 -22.11
C LYS A 190 -2.75 3.32 -21.98
N LYS A 191 -3.84 3.60 -22.70
CA LYS A 191 -4.63 4.82 -22.56
C LYS A 191 -5.90 4.46 -21.81
N ILE A 192 -6.18 5.16 -20.71
CA ILE A 192 -7.40 4.98 -19.94
C ILE A 192 -8.24 6.23 -20.12
N TYR A 193 -9.42 6.07 -20.72
CA TYR A 193 -10.38 7.16 -20.87
C TYR A 193 -11.15 7.32 -19.58
N SER A 194 -11.13 8.50 -19.01
CA SER A 194 -11.96 8.88 -17.87
C SER A 194 -13.02 9.89 -18.34
N PRO A 195 -14.30 9.65 -18.04
CA PRO A 195 -15.34 10.63 -18.33
C PRO A 195 -15.23 11.89 -17.46
N HIS A 196 -14.36 11.89 -16.43
CA HIS A 196 -14.23 12.95 -15.43
C HIS A 196 -12.75 13.33 -15.23
N GLN A 197 -12.48 14.56 -14.79
CA GLN A 197 -11.13 15.01 -14.49
C GLN A 197 -10.68 14.32 -13.21
N ILE A 198 -9.59 13.58 -13.34
CA ILE A 198 -9.00 12.88 -12.20
C ILE A 198 -7.94 13.81 -11.63
N VAL A 199 -8.25 14.39 -10.47
CA VAL A 199 -7.39 15.33 -9.77
C VAL A 199 -6.28 14.58 -9.04
N ASP A 200 -6.64 13.48 -8.38
CA ASP A 200 -5.70 12.47 -7.91
C ASP A 200 -6.40 11.09 -7.81
N ALA A 201 -5.65 10.03 -8.08
CA ALA A 201 -6.18 8.68 -8.15
C ALA A 201 -5.14 7.67 -7.66
N ARG A 202 -5.65 6.61 -7.04
CA ARG A 202 -4.84 5.54 -6.47
C ARG A 202 -5.48 4.20 -6.72
N VAL A 203 -4.63 3.19 -6.88
CA VAL A 203 -5.08 1.81 -6.91
C VAL A 203 -5.25 1.34 -5.47
N SER A 204 -6.48 1.05 -5.09
CA SER A 204 -6.85 0.47 -3.81
C SER A 204 -6.82 -1.06 -3.89
N VAL A 205 -7.12 -1.69 -2.75
CA VAL A 205 -7.26 -3.13 -2.56
C VAL A 205 -8.13 -3.77 -3.66
N ASP A 206 -7.69 -4.95 -4.11
CA ASP A 206 -8.25 -5.71 -5.23
C ASP A 206 -8.15 -5.05 -6.62
N GLY A 207 -7.19 -4.15 -6.82
CA GLY A 207 -6.95 -3.52 -8.13
C GLY A 207 -8.00 -2.48 -8.49
N VAL A 208 -8.77 -2.00 -7.50
CA VAL A 208 -9.79 -0.98 -7.69
C VAL A 208 -9.11 0.37 -7.82
N LEU A 209 -9.10 0.93 -9.02
CA LEU A 209 -8.66 2.30 -9.22
C LEU A 209 -9.68 3.26 -8.63
N VAL A 210 -9.37 3.85 -7.47
CA VAL A 210 -10.15 4.90 -6.82
C VAL A 210 -9.63 6.24 -7.32
N ALA A 211 -10.44 6.90 -8.14
CA ALA A 211 -10.24 8.28 -8.53
C ALA A 211 -11.16 9.18 -7.73
N HIS A 212 -10.67 10.33 -7.28
CA HIS A 212 -11.49 11.38 -6.69
C HIS A 212 -11.63 12.58 -7.64
N ASP A 213 -12.84 13.14 -7.64
CA ASP A 213 -13.17 14.39 -8.30
C ASP A 213 -13.61 15.37 -7.20
N PHE A 214 -13.02 16.56 -7.18
CA PHE A 214 -13.34 17.63 -6.23
C PHE A 214 -14.29 18.67 -6.83
N TYR A 215 -14.60 18.58 -8.11
CA TYR A 215 -15.33 19.62 -8.81
C TYR A 215 -16.81 19.27 -8.97
N SER A 216 -17.66 20.19 -8.52
CA SER A 216 -19.08 20.20 -8.84
C SER A 216 -19.27 20.69 -10.28
N GLU A 217 -20.29 20.15 -10.95
CA GLU A 217 -20.72 20.54 -12.30
C GLU A 217 -21.23 22.00 -12.36
N SER A 218 -21.40 22.68 -11.23
CA SER A 218 -21.85 24.06 -11.15
C SER A 218 -20.71 25.04 -10.88
N ASN A 219 -20.66 26.16 -11.62
CA ASN A 219 -19.82 27.33 -11.36
C ASN A 219 -20.04 28.00 -9.98
N GLU A 220 -20.95 27.47 -9.17
CA GLU A 220 -21.12 27.85 -7.77
C GLU A 220 -20.39 26.81 -6.91
N PHE A 221 -19.37 27.24 -6.18
CA PHE A 221 -18.52 26.47 -5.25
C PHE A 221 -19.28 25.84 -4.05
N ARG A 222 -20.56 25.46 -4.21
CA ARG A 222 -21.45 25.16 -3.09
C ARG A 222 -21.41 23.70 -2.64
N ASP A 223 -21.14 22.74 -3.54
CA ASP A 223 -21.22 21.31 -3.24
C ASP A 223 -19.94 20.57 -3.65
N ILE A 224 -19.03 20.35 -2.70
CA ILE A 224 -17.84 19.50 -2.91
C ILE A 224 -18.29 18.05 -2.71
N ALA A 225 -18.43 17.30 -3.80
CA ALA A 225 -18.80 15.88 -3.75
C ALA A 225 -17.59 15.00 -4.06
N LEU A 226 -17.14 14.22 -3.07
CA LEU A 226 -16.17 13.17 -3.28
C LEU A 226 -16.82 12.02 -4.04
N LYS A 227 -16.44 11.84 -5.31
CA LYS A 227 -16.84 10.69 -6.13
C LYS A 227 -15.76 9.63 -6.08
N ILE A 228 -16.13 8.36 -5.85
CA ILE A 228 -15.20 7.22 -5.88
C ILE A 228 -15.61 6.31 -7.03
N TRP A 229 -14.67 6.13 -7.95
CA TRP A 229 -14.85 5.28 -9.12
C TRP A 229 -14.11 3.97 -8.98
N ARG A 230 -14.45 2.99 -9.81
CA ARG A 230 -13.75 1.72 -10.00
C ARG A 230 -13.58 1.50 -11.49
N LEU A 231 -12.36 1.22 -11.93
CA LEU A 231 -12.10 0.72 -13.27
C LEU A 231 -12.40 -0.78 -13.33
N ASN A 232 -13.22 -1.21 -14.28
CA ASN A 232 -13.50 -2.62 -14.55
C ASN A 232 -12.36 -3.23 -15.37
N ASN A 233 -11.92 -4.44 -15.00
CA ASN A 233 -10.82 -5.12 -15.67
C ASN A 233 -11.20 -5.68 -17.05
N ASP A 234 -12.47 -6.03 -17.26
CA ASP A 234 -12.92 -6.78 -18.43
C ASP A 234 -13.20 -5.90 -19.65
N ASP A 235 -13.71 -4.68 -19.44
CA ASP A 235 -14.17 -3.79 -20.50
C ASP A 235 -13.57 -2.37 -20.41
N GLU A 236 -12.65 -2.13 -19.45
CA GLU A 236 -12.00 -0.83 -19.22
C GLU A 236 -12.98 0.31 -18.92
N THR A 237 -14.21 -0.03 -18.52
CA THR A 237 -15.23 0.96 -18.18
C THR A 237 -15.08 1.44 -16.74
N TRP A 238 -15.39 2.71 -16.51
CA TRP A 238 -15.47 3.26 -15.17
C TRP A 238 -16.86 3.06 -14.58
N LYS A 239 -16.91 2.47 -13.40
CA LYS A 239 -18.12 2.33 -12.59
C LYS A 239 -18.04 3.24 -11.39
N LEU A 240 -19.02 4.13 -11.23
CA LEU A 240 -19.19 4.91 -10.01
C LEU A 240 -19.57 3.97 -8.86
N LEU A 241 -18.83 4.04 -7.75
CA LEU A 241 -19.12 3.26 -6.54
C LEU A 241 -19.82 4.11 -5.48
N TRP A 242 -19.31 5.32 -5.23
CA TRP A 242 -19.81 6.19 -4.17
C TRP A 242 -19.82 7.65 -4.62
N VAL A 243 -20.80 8.40 -4.13
CA VAL A 243 -20.82 9.85 -4.14
C VAL A 243 -21.02 10.28 -2.70
N PHE A 244 -20.11 11.11 -2.21
CA PHE A 244 -20.08 11.55 -0.82
C PHE A 244 -20.01 13.07 -0.77
N GLU A 245 -21.12 13.71 -0.45
CA GLU A 245 -21.18 15.16 -0.30
C GLU A 245 -20.50 15.58 1.01
N LEU A 246 -19.45 16.38 0.89
CA LEU A 246 -18.69 16.88 2.02
C LEU A 246 -19.21 18.27 2.41
N PRO A 247 -19.32 18.58 3.72
CA PRO A 247 -19.66 19.92 4.16
C PRO A 247 -18.63 20.92 3.63
N SER A 248 -19.07 21.90 2.85
CA SER A 248 -18.22 22.93 2.22
C SER A 248 -17.43 23.78 3.22
N THR A 249 -17.81 23.77 4.50
CA THR A 249 -17.15 24.53 5.57
C THR A 249 -15.79 24.00 5.99
N ARG A 250 -15.47 22.74 5.66
CA ARG A 250 -14.19 22.10 6.02
C ARG A 250 -13.61 21.50 4.75
N ALA A 251 -12.55 22.10 4.22
CA ALA A 251 -11.88 21.52 3.07
C ALA A 251 -11.24 20.18 3.50
N TYR A 252 -11.84 19.06 3.08
CA TYR A 252 -11.37 17.72 3.41
C TYR A 252 -10.52 17.16 2.28
N VAL A 253 -9.36 16.58 2.63
CA VAL A 253 -8.45 15.98 1.67
C VAL A 253 -8.45 14.45 1.87
N PRO A 254 -8.85 13.65 0.87
CA PRO A 254 -8.73 12.20 0.89
C PRO A 254 -7.30 11.74 1.09
N MET A 255 -7.10 10.79 1.99
CA MET A 255 -5.79 10.20 2.26
C MET A 255 -5.69 8.77 1.73
N ALA A 256 -6.62 7.90 2.11
CA ALA A 256 -6.66 6.51 1.67
C ALA A 256 -8.00 5.84 1.98
N MET A 257 -8.33 4.79 1.23
CA MET A 257 -9.40 3.84 1.60
C MET A 257 -8.93 2.91 2.71
N HIS A 258 -9.86 2.44 3.55
CA HIS A 258 -9.56 1.40 4.54
C HIS A 258 -9.18 0.09 3.83
N PRO A 259 -8.08 -0.57 4.21
CA PRO A 259 -7.55 -1.72 3.47
C PRO A 259 -8.47 -2.95 3.46
N PHE A 260 -9.37 -3.07 4.44
CA PHE A 260 -10.30 -4.21 4.54
C PHE A 260 -11.77 -3.81 4.37
N ASP A 261 -12.05 -2.52 4.17
CA ASP A 261 -13.43 -2.04 4.05
C ASP A 261 -13.53 -0.93 3.01
N ILE A 262 -13.99 -1.29 1.82
CA ILE A 262 -14.22 -0.34 0.72
C ILE A 262 -15.30 0.71 1.02
N GLY A 263 -16.08 0.55 2.09
CA GLY A 263 -17.03 1.56 2.54
C GLY A 263 -16.47 2.53 3.57
N THR A 264 -15.17 2.48 3.89
CA THR A 264 -14.53 3.40 4.83
C THR A 264 -13.38 4.14 4.15
N ILE A 265 -13.36 5.47 4.27
CA ILE A 265 -12.30 6.34 3.76
C ILE A 265 -11.72 7.21 4.87
N TYR A 266 -10.40 7.43 4.83
CA TYR A 266 -9.70 8.36 5.69
C TYR A 266 -9.49 9.70 4.99
N LEU A 267 -9.91 10.78 5.65
CA LEU A 267 -9.78 12.17 5.19
C LEU A 267 -9.01 12.98 6.25
N CYS A 268 -8.16 13.93 5.84
CA CYS A 268 -7.63 14.96 6.76
C CYS A 268 -8.39 16.27 6.51
N SER A 269 -8.83 16.93 7.58
CA SER A 269 -9.40 18.28 7.48
C SER A 269 -8.27 19.29 7.31
N HIS A 270 -8.33 20.11 6.27
CA HIS A 270 -7.34 21.16 6.01
C HIS A 270 -7.37 22.26 7.08
N HIS A 271 -8.56 22.67 7.54
CA HIS A 271 -8.68 23.72 8.57
C HIS A 271 -8.40 23.23 9.98
N ASP A 272 -8.97 22.07 10.36
CA ASP A 272 -8.85 21.56 11.73
C ASP A 272 -7.61 20.69 11.94
N HIS A 273 -6.89 20.37 10.86
CA HIS A 273 -5.77 19.42 10.82
C HIS A 273 -6.12 18.02 11.31
N GLN A 274 -7.40 17.69 11.44
CA GLN A 274 -7.86 16.45 12.06
C GLN A 274 -8.01 15.31 11.06
N LEU A 275 -7.59 14.12 11.48
CA LEU A 275 -7.86 12.88 10.77
C LEU A 275 -9.29 12.38 11.06
N VAL A 276 -10.02 12.06 10.01
CA VAL A 276 -11.42 11.65 10.05
C VAL A 276 -11.62 10.35 9.27
N SER A 277 -12.34 9.41 9.88
CA SER A 277 -12.83 8.20 9.21
C SER A 277 -14.29 8.41 8.81
N CYS A 278 -14.58 8.29 7.52
CA CYS A 278 -15.93 8.43 6.98
C CYS A 278 -16.42 7.10 6.44
N ASN A 279 -17.61 6.70 6.87
CA ASN A 279 -18.31 5.52 6.37
C ASN A 279 -19.21 5.93 5.21
N LEU A 280 -18.83 5.54 3.99
CA LEU A 280 -19.48 5.87 2.73
C LEU A 280 -20.89 5.26 2.58
N ARG A 281 -21.23 4.23 3.38
CA ARG A 281 -22.55 3.60 3.35
C ARG A 281 -23.58 4.35 4.19
N THR A 282 -23.15 4.82 5.35
CA THR A 282 -24.00 5.53 6.33
C THR A 282 -23.88 7.05 6.22
N LEU A 283 -22.91 7.51 5.45
CA LEU A 283 -22.52 8.90 5.28
C LEU A 283 -22.03 9.60 6.56
N ASN A 284 -21.63 8.83 7.57
CA ASN A 284 -21.18 9.35 8.85
C ASN A 284 -19.66 9.43 8.94
N CYS A 285 -19.16 10.57 9.42
CA CYS A 285 -17.75 10.82 9.67
C CYS A 285 -17.45 10.90 11.17
N THR A 286 -16.33 10.30 11.57
CA THR A 286 -15.86 10.24 12.97
C THR A 286 -14.43 10.75 13.05
N ILE A 287 -14.17 11.66 13.99
CA ILE A 287 -12.81 12.15 14.24
C ILE A 287 -12.04 11.04 14.93
N LEU A 288 -10.92 10.64 14.34
CA LEU A 288 -10.05 9.64 14.92
C LEU A 288 -9.14 10.31 15.96
N LYS A 289 -9.04 9.70 17.14
CA LYS A 289 -8.15 10.10 18.24
C LYS A 289 -7.46 8.85 18.77
N ASP A 290 -6.35 9.03 19.47
CA ASP A 290 -5.66 7.92 20.13
C ASP A 290 -6.63 7.16 21.04
N GLY A 291 -6.82 5.87 20.75
CA GLY A 291 -7.60 4.97 21.57
C GLY A 291 -6.71 4.41 22.68
N TYR A 292 -6.92 4.85 23.91
CA TYR A 292 -6.42 4.13 25.08
C TYR A 292 -7.41 2.99 25.37
N ASN A 293 -7.00 1.74 25.19
CA ASN A 293 -7.74 0.61 25.74
C ASN A 293 -7.50 0.58 27.26
N ASP A 294 -8.53 0.21 28.04
CA ASP A 294 -8.48 0.10 29.52
C ASP A 294 -7.38 -0.85 30.03
N ASP A 295 -6.83 -1.71 29.16
CA ASP A 295 -5.81 -2.70 29.47
C ASP A 295 -4.36 -2.15 29.37
N GLY A 296 -4.18 -0.86 29.05
CA GLY A 296 -2.86 -0.23 28.89
C GLY A 296 -2.08 -0.64 27.63
N HIS A 297 -2.65 -1.51 26.78
CA HIS A 297 -2.11 -1.88 25.48
C HIS A 297 -2.66 -0.95 24.38
N GLN A 298 -1.76 -0.19 23.75
CA GLN A 298 -2.09 0.68 22.63
C GLN A 298 -2.05 -0.15 21.32
N ASP A 299 -3.18 -0.78 20.97
CA ASP A 299 -3.31 -1.60 19.75
C ASP A 299 -3.37 -0.75 18.47
N CYS A 300 -3.66 0.54 18.61
CA CYS A 300 -3.75 1.53 17.55
C CYS A 300 -3.10 2.85 17.98
N PHE A 301 -2.31 3.49 17.13
CA PHE A 301 -1.81 4.85 17.36
C PHE A 301 -2.11 5.76 16.17
N ILE A 302 -2.23 7.05 16.43
CA ILE A 302 -2.36 8.11 15.42
C ILE A 302 -1.27 9.15 15.64
N ASP A 303 -0.40 9.34 14.65
CA ASP A 303 0.62 10.38 14.68
C ASP A 303 0.08 11.69 14.06
N GLN A 304 -0.48 12.54 14.92
CA GLN A 304 -1.07 13.82 14.52
C GLN A 304 -0.07 14.72 13.77
N SER A 305 1.23 14.64 14.08
CA SER A 305 2.26 15.44 13.42
C SER A 305 2.39 15.12 11.93
N VAL A 306 1.96 13.91 11.51
CA VAL A 306 1.92 13.50 10.11
C VAL A 306 0.73 14.14 9.38
N CYS A 307 -0.44 14.30 10.02
CA CYS A 307 -1.55 15.06 9.41
C CYS A 307 -1.16 16.54 9.28
N ASP A 308 -0.49 17.11 10.28
CA ASP A 308 -0.04 18.51 10.23
C ASP A 308 0.96 18.74 9.08
N ASP A 309 1.99 17.89 8.97
CA ASP A 309 2.96 17.94 7.86
C ASP A 309 2.29 17.71 6.50
N PHE A 310 1.27 16.83 6.44
CA PHE A 310 0.47 16.59 5.23
C PHE A 310 -0.30 17.84 4.80
N VAL A 311 -1.04 18.48 5.72
CA VAL A 311 -1.84 19.67 5.45
C VAL A 311 -0.95 20.84 5.05
N HIS A 312 0.18 21.06 5.74
CA HIS A 312 1.10 22.15 5.40
C HIS A 312 1.74 22.03 4.01
N ARG A 313 1.89 20.80 3.50
CA ARG A 313 2.43 20.55 2.15
C ARG A 313 1.40 20.72 1.05
N ILE A 314 0.11 20.75 1.38
CA ILE A 314 -0.98 20.85 0.42
C ILE A 314 -1.56 22.27 0.46
N PRO A 315 -1.48 23.05 -0.64
CA PRO A 315 -2.14 24.35 -0.74
C PRO A 315 -3.65 24.24 -0.46
N ASP A 316 -4.26 25.32 0.05
CA ASP A 316 -5.70 25.36 0.34
C ASP A 316 -6.52 24.89 -0.89
N PRO A 317 -7.35 23.84 -0.75
CA PRO A 317 -8.16 23.29 -1.84
C PRO A 317 -9.09 24.32 -2.50
N VAL A 318 -9.49 25.37 -1.78
CA VAL A 318 -10.46 26.37 -2.23
C VAL A 318 -9.79 27.46 -3.11
N SER A 319 -8.47 27.58 -3.07
CA SER A 319 -7.73 28.68 -3.69
C SER A 319 -7.08 28.40 -5.05
N PHE A 320 -7.21 27.20 -5.65
CA PHE A 320 -6.38 26.84 -6.81
C PHE A 320 -7.09 26.33 -8.08
N SER A 321 -6.68 26.96 -9.19
CA SER A 321 -6.97 26.66 -10.58
C SER A 321 -5.93 25.71 -11.22
N TYR A 322 -6.38 24.61 -11.83
CA TYR A 322 -5.80 23.84 -12.96
C TYR A 322 -4.30 23.45 -13.02
N ARG A 323 -3.46 23.75 -12.02
CA ARG A 323 -2.05 23.36 -12.04
C ARG A 323 -1.66 22.63 -10.75
N TRP A 324 -1.85 21.32 -10.76
CA TRP A 324 -1.18 20.38 -9.87
C TRP A 324 0.33 20.36 -10.15
N GLY A 325 1.00 21.45 -9.77
CA GLY A 325 2.44 21.59 -9.76
C GLY A 325 3.02 20.93 -8.51
N GLY A 326 3.26 19.62 -8.58
CA GLY A 326 4.43 19.04 -7.92
C GLY A 326 4.26 18.32 -6.58
N VAL A 327 3.36 18.72 -5.67
CA VAL A 327 3.33 18.12 -4.31
C VAL A 327 2.11 17.21 -4.12
N SER A 328 2.25 15.93 -4.51
CA SER A 328 1.31 14.89 -4.10
C SER A 328 1.88 14.26 -2.83
N VAL A 329 1.34 14.63 -1.66
CA VAL A 329 1.65 13.89 -0.42
C VAL A 329 0.89 12.57 -0.51
N ARG A 330 1.62 11.47 -0.67
CA ARG A 330 1.04 10.16 -0.97
C ARG A 330 0.88 9.37 0.32
N CYS A 331 -0.37 9.02 0.63
CA CYS A 331 -0.69 8.09 1.70
C CYS A 331 -1.24 6.79 1.10
N PHE A 332 -0.83 5.65 1.65
CA PHE A 332 -1.31 4.33 1.22
C PHE A 332 -1.37 3.37 2.42
N PRO A 333 -2.33 2.42 2.44
CA PRO A 333 -2.42 1.44 3.50
C PRO A 333 -1.40 0.31 3.30
N LEU A 334 -0.40 0.22 4.17
CA LEU A 334 0.55 -0.88 4.26
C LEU A 334 -0.04 -2.03 5.07
N VAL A 335 -0.42 -3.10 4.38
CA VAL A 335 -0.99 -4.31 5.00
C VAL A 335 0.02 -5.43 5.01
N LEU A 336 0.22 -6.07 6.16
CA LEU A 336 1.02 -7.29 6.22
C LEU A 336 0.29 -8.45 5.53
N PRO A 337 1.00 -9.25 4.72
CA PRO A 337 0.38 -10.41 4.09
C PRO A 337 0.19 -11.51 5.14
N ARG A 338 -0.83 -12.35 4.93
CA ARG A 338 -1.07 -13.53 5.79
C ARG A 338 0.02 -14.60 5.63
N TRP A 339 0.74 -14.58 4.52
CA TRP A 339 1.89 -15.44 4.26
C TRP A 339 2.93 -14.70 3.43
N MET A 340 4.21 -14.96 3.66
CA MET A 340 5.31 -14.36 2.91
C MET A 340 6.01 -15.39 2.04
N GLY A 341 5.70 -15.38 0.75
CA GLY A 341 6.53 -15.98 -0.30
C GLY A 341 7.63 -15.02 -0.75
N SER A 342 8.63 -15.56 -1.45
CA SER A 342 9.67 -14.71 -2.05
C SER A 342 9.07 -13.71 -3.03
N VAL A 343 9.68 -12.54 -3.15
CA VAL A 343 9.28 -11.52 -4.13
C VAL A 343 9.30 -12.12 -5.54
N PRO A 344 8.22 -11.97 -6.34
CA PRO A 344 8.24 -12.39 -7.74
C PRO A 344 9.38 -11.69 -8.47
N CYS A 345 10.32 -12.46 -8.99
CA CYS A 345 11.50 -11.93 -9.66
C CYS A 345 11.44 -12.33 -11.14
N PRO A 346 11.34 -11.37 -12.07
CA PRO A 346 11.51 -11.66 -13.49
C PRO A 346 12.87 -12.35 -13.74
N PRO A 347 12.97 -13.24 -14.73
CA PRO A 347 14.22 -13.97 -15.01
C PRO A 347 15.44 -13.08 -15.23
N GLN A 348 15.23 -11.90 -15.80
CA GLN A 348 16.28 -10.91 -16.10
C GLN A 348 16.60 -9.96 -14.94
N ALA A 349 15.88 -10.04 -13.82
CA ALA A 349 16.07 -9.14 -12.69
C ALA A 349 16.83 -9.83 -11.56
N GLU A 350 17.70 -9.08 -10.89
CA GLU A 350 18.43 -9.56 -9.72
C GLU A 350 17.66 -9.22 -8.44
N MET A 351 17.55 -10.20 -7.56
CA MET A 351 17.01 -10.02 -6.21
C MET A 351 18.13 -9.53 -5.29
N ILE A 352 17.93 -8.39 -4.65
CA ILE A 352 18.90 -7.78 -3.74
C ILE A 352 18.36 -7.72 -2.31
N ASP A 353 19.27 -7.69 -1.34
CA ASP A 353 18.93 -7.50 0.06
C ASP A 353 18.78 -6.02 0.43
N THR A 354 18.34 -5.75 1.65
CA THR A 354 18.14 -4.37 2.12
C THR A 354 19.47 -3.62 2.28
N ILE A 355 20.57 -4.29 2.62
CA ILE A 355 21.89 -3.64 2.76
C ILE A 355 22.38 -3.14 1.40
N SER A 356 22.25 -3.98 0.37
CA SER A 356 22.61 -3.66 -1.00
C SER A 356 21.72 -2.54 -1.55
N LEU A 357 20.40 -2.61 -1.31
CA LEU A 357 19.47 -1.54 -1.66
C LEU A 357 19.92 -0.20 -1.07
N LEU A 358 20.21 -0.17 0.23
CA LEU A 358 20.66 1.05 0.91
C LEU A 358 21.99 1.55 0.33
N SER A 359 22.95 0.65 0.07
CA SER A 359 24.21 1.00 -0.58
C SER A 359 23.98 1.68 -1.94
N PHE A 360 23.12 1.10 -2.79
CA PHE A 360 22.79 1.69 -4.09
C PHE A 360 22.16 3.08 -3.96
N MET A 361 21.22 3.25 -3.01
CA MET A 361 20.56 4.53 -2.76
C MET A 361 21.51 5.60 -2.20
N THR A 362 22.56 5.21 -1.47
CA THR A 362 23.57 6.15 -0.94
C THR A 362 24.67 6.52 -1.93
N SER A 363 24.83 5.73 -3.00
CA SER A 363 25.94 5.88 -3.96
C SER A 363 25.66 6.85 -5.10
N THR A 364 24.43 7.36 -5.18
CA THR A 364 23.92 8.33 -6.16
C THR A 364 23.64 9.66 -5.48
#